data_AF-A0A933G6J4-F1
#
_entry.id   AF-A0A933G6J4-F1
#
_cell.length_a   1.000
_cell.length_b   1.000
_cell.length_c   1.000
_cell.angle_alpha   90.00
_cell.angle_beta   90.00
_cell.angle_gamma   90.00
#
_symmetry.space_group_name_H-M   'P 1'
#
loop_
_entity.id
_entity.type
_entity.pdbx_description
1 polymer ?
#
loop_
_entity_poly.entity_id
_entity_poly.type
_entity_poly.pdbx_seq_one_letter_code
_entity_poly.pdbx_strand_id
1 'polypeptide(L)'
;MFEEDILLGNTEESIVVQTRRGRDVLNVVEPEPGERGRRKYQILRERHPGWRPRKDACGVYNCYGMTFASRRTSILADEFVSAILDDDGYRRVEERDAQVGDLAVYSDTRCGRLHVALIVQKEWVGETPVFFGLSKWDSTSGEDIHRLSDHVWQDGDWQIVLEYYTDRTP
;
A
#
# COMPACT_ATOMS: atom_id res chain seq x y z
N MET A 1 37.78 -3.11 -4.78
CA MET A 1 36.61 -3.30 -3.90
C MET A 1 36.85 -2.30 -2.78
N PHE A 2 36.26 -1.12 -2.93
CA PHE A 2 36.80 0.14 -2.41
C PHE A 2 36.42 0.36 -0.94
N GLU A 3 37.36 0.91 -0.16
CA GLU A 3 37.24 1.28 1.26
C GLU A 3 36.26 2.46 1.53
N GLU A 4 35.50 2.91 0.52
CA GLU A 4 34.57 4.05 0.66
C GLU A 4 33.24 3.66 1.36
N ASP A 5 32.84 2.38 1.31
CA ASP A 5 31.60 1.90 1.95
C ASP A 5 31.64 1.96 3.49
N ILE A 6 32.83 2.07 4.09
CA ILE A 6 33.02 2.09 5.55
C ILE A 6 32.85 3.51 6.11
N LEU A 7 32.99 4.56 5.29
CA LEU A 7 32.99 5.96 5.75
C LEU A 7 31.60 6.61 5.77
N LEU A 8 30.64 6.09 4.99
CA LEU A 8 29.27 6.64 4.91
C LEU A 8 28.23 5.78 5.63
N GLY A 9 28.58 4.54 5.99
CA GLY A 9 27.63 3.54 6.50
C GLY A 9 26.64 3.11 5.41
N ASN A 10 26.12 1.88 5.51
CA ASN A 10 24.97 1.50 4.69
C ASN A 10 23.80 2.44 5.06
N THR A 11 23.42 3.32 4.13
CA THR A 11 22.25 4.21 4.29
C THR A 11 20.93 3.46 4.19
N GLU A 12 20.96 2.21 3.73
CA GLU A 12 19.80 1.33 3.67
C GLU A 12 19.62 0.63 5.02
N GLU A 13 18.75 1.21 5.84
CA GLU A 13 18.28 0.56 7.06
C GLU A 13 17.17 -0.45 6.72
N SER A 14 17.22 -1.64 7.32
CA SER A 14 16.16 -2.64 7.24
C SER A 14 15.89 -3.23 8.62
N ILE A 15 14.71 -3.83 8.76
CA ILE A 15 14.29 -4.55 9.98
C ILE A 15 13.87 -5.97 9.60
N VAL A 16 13.96 -6.91 10.54
CA VAL A 16 13.43 -8.26 10.30
C VAL A 16 11.90 -8.20 10.19
N VAL A 17 11.39 -8.56 9.01
CA VAL A 17 9.96 -8.79 8.74
C VAL A 17 9.80 -10.22 8.25
N GLN A 18 8.88 -10.96 8.86
CA GLN A 18 8.58 -12.33 8.50
C GLN A 18 7.08 -12.51 8.34
N THR A 19 6.67 -13.38 7.41
CA THR A 19 5.30 -13.87 7.34
C THR A 19 4.97 -14.73 8.55
N ARG A 20 3.69 -15.04 8.77
CA ARG A 20 3.21 -15.95 9.82
C ARG A 20 3.84 -17.34 9.77
N ARG A 21 4.28 -17.79 8.58
CA ARG A 21 5.00 -19.06 8.40
C ARG A 21 6.52 -18.95 8.54
N GLY A 22 7.04 -17.76 8.90
CA GLY A 22 8.46 -17.52 9.12
C GLY A 22 9.27 -17.27 7.85
N ARG A 23 8.63 -16.90 6.73
CA ARG A 23 9.36 -16.51 5.52
C ARG A 23 9.83 -15.07 5.65
N ASP A 24 11.11 -14.82 5.44
CA ASP A 24 11.66 -13.47 5.41
C ASP A 24 11.06 -12.65 4.26
N VAL A 25 10.71 -11.41 4.56
CA VAL A 25 10.17 -10.43 3.61
C VAL A 25 11.21 -9.35 3.39
N LEU A 26 11.65 -9.16 2.15
CA LEU A 26 12.61 -8.09 1.84
C LEU A 26 11.97 -6.72 2.01
N ASN A 27 12.67 -5.85 2.75
CA ASN A 27 12.17 -4.54 3.12
C ASN A 27 13.29 -3.52 3.31
N VAL A 28 12.93 -2.23 3.27
CA VAL A 28 13.82 -1.10 3.53
C VAL A 28 13.09 -0.02 4.31
N VAL A 29 13.78 0.69 5.19
CA VAL A 29 13.29 1.90 5.84
C VAL A 29 13.60 3.06 4.92
N GLU A 30 12.57 3.57 4.26
CA GLU A 30 12.72 4.66 3.30
C GLU A 30 13.09 5.97 4.01
N PRO A 31 13.93 6.83 3.41
CA PRO A 31 14.22 8.13 3.97
C PRO A 31 12.99 9.04 3.97
N GLU A 32 12.99 10.04 4.84
CA GLU A 32 11.95 11.08 4.84
C GLU A 32 11.91 11.84 3.51
N PRO A 33 10.71 12.17 2.98
CA PRO A 33 10.59 12.90 1.73
C PRO A 33 11.16 14.31 1.89
N GLY A 34 12.07 14.66 0.99
CA GLY A 34 12.50 16.04 0.78
C GLY A 34 11.39 16.91 0.19
N GLU A 35 11.68 18.20 -0.01
CA GLU A 35 10.71 19.19 -0.48
C GLU A 35 9.99 18.78 -1.77
N ARG A 36 10.73 18.21 -2.73
CA ARG A 36 10.17 17.73 -4.00
C ARG A 36 9.12 16.64 -3.80
N GLY A 37 9.37 15.68 -2.90
CA GLY A 37 8.43 14.59 -2.58
C GLY A 37 7.16 15.14 -1.93
N ARG A 38 7.32 16.04 -0.96
CA ARG A 38 6.20 16.72 -0.29
C ARG A 38 5.34 17.53 -1.27
N ARG A 39 5.98 18.26 -2.20
CA ARG A 39 5.28 19.03 -3.23
C ARG A 39 4.57 18.13 -4.25
N LYS A 40 5.19 17.01 -4.66
CA LYS A 40 4.54 16.01 -5.52
C LYS A 40 3.26 15.49 -4.86
N TYR A 41 3.32 15.15 -3.57
CA TYR A 41 2.17 14.68 -2.81
C TYR A 41 1.05 15.75 -2.70
N GLN A 42 1.40 17.02 -2.49
CA GLN A 42 0.43 18.13 -2.49
C GLN A 42 -0.30 18.25 -3.84
N ILE A 43 0.46 18.27 -4.95
CA ILE A 43 -0.12 18.34 -6.30
C ILE A 43 -1.04 17.14 -6.57
N LEU A 44 -0.65 15.95 -6.10
CA LEU A 44 -1.49 14.77 -6.24
C LEU A 44 -2.84 14.96 -5.52
N ARG A 45 -2.82 15.46 -4.28
CA ARG A 45 -4.04 15.73 -3.51
C ARG A 45 -4.92 16.82 -4.12
N GLU A 46 -4.33 17.83 -4.75
CA GLU A 46 -5.09 18.85 -5.49
C GLU A 46 -5.90 18.26 -6.65
N ARG A 47 -5.41 17.17 -7.27
CA ARG A 47 -6.12 16.45 -8.34
C ARG A 47 -7.23 15.54 -7.82
N HIS A 48 -7.18 15.17 -6.54
CA HIS A 48 -8.15 14.29 -5.90
C HIS A 48 -8.80 14.97 -4.68
N PRO A 49 -9.66 15.99 -4.88
CA PRO A 49 -10.22 16.80 -3.79
C PRO A 49 -11.13 16.00 -2.84
N GLY A 50 -11.57 14.80 -3.23
CA GLY A 50 -12.34 13.88 -2.37
C GLY A 50 -11.50 13.12 -1.35
N TRP A 51 -10.17 13.16 -1.44
CA TRP A 51 -9.29 12.44 -0.53
C TRP A 51 -9.18 13.15 0.82
N ARG A 52 -9.36 12.37 1.88
CA ARG A 52 -9.28 12.85 3.26
C ARG A 52 -7.89 12.53 3.82
N PRO A 53 -7.06 13.53 4.16
CA PRO A 53 -5.74 13.28 4.69
C PRO A 53 -5.84 12.65 6.07
N ARG A 54 -5.05 11.61 6.31
CA ARG A 54 -4.87 10.99 7.62
C ARG A 54 -3.48 11.28 8.19
N LYS A 55 -2.45 11.34 7.34
CA LYS A 55 -1.07 11.64 7.73
C LYS A 55 -0.37 12.42 6.62
N ASP A 56 0.47 13.39 6.98
CA ASP A 56 1.31 14.11 6.03
C ASP A 56 2.33 13.19 5.36
N ALA A 57 2.93 13.69 4.27
CA ALA A 57 4.05 13.05 3.60
C ALA A 57 5.15 12.68 4.60
N CYS A 58 5.46 11.38 4.62
CA CYS A 58 6.47 10.79 5.49
C CYS A 58 7.26 9.74 4.73
N GLY A 59 8.41 9.34 5.25
CA GLY A 59 9.22 8.25 4.71
C GLY A 59 8.83 6.91 5.32
N VAL A 60 9.84 6.08 5.54
CA VAL A 60 9.85 4.83 6.30
C VAL A 60 9.12 3.67 5.63
N TYR A 61 7.94 3.87 5.06
CA TYR A 61 7.10 2.80 4.52
C TYR A 61 6.28 3.20 3.29
N ASN A 62 5.98 2.22 2.44
CA ASN A 62 5.05 2.30 1.31
C ASN A 62 3.67 1.71 1.68
N CYS A 63 2.76 1.53 0.71
CA CYS A 63 1.44 0.92 0.94
C CYS A 63 1.52 -0.46 1.61
N TYR A 64 2.41 -1.33 1.14
CA TYR A 64 2.60 -2.66 1.71
C TYR A 64 3.11 -2.57 3.15
N GLY A 65 4.07 -1.69 3.41
CA GLY A 65 4.59 -1.43 4.75
C GLY A 65 3.55 -0.88 5.73
N MET A 66 2.65 -0.04 5.24
CA MET A 66 1.52 0.48 6.02
C MET A 66 0.59 -0.65 6.46
N THR A 67 0.32 -1.60 5.55
CA THR A 67 -0.63 -2.70 5.75
C THR A 67 -0.04 -3.85 6.54
N PHE A 68 1.13 -4.34 6.15
CA PHE A 68 1.69 -5.60 6.66
C PHE A 68 2.83 -5.40 7.67
N ALA A 69 3.49 -4.25 7.68
CA ALA A 69 4.66 -4.00 8.55
C ALA A 69 4.43 -2.92 9.61
N SER A 70 3.16 -2.59 9.90
CA SER A 70 2.75 -1.61 10.90
C SER A 70 3.46 -0.25 10.75
N ARG A 71 3.68 0.20 9.50
CA ARG A 71 4.30 1.50 9.18
C ARG A 71 5.78 1.62 9.62
N ARG A 72 6.49 0.50 9.76
CA ARG A 72 7.90 0.51 10.21
C ARG A 72 8.93 0.37 9.09
N THR A 73 8.52 -0.08 7.90
CA THR A 73 9.40 -0.32 6.75
C THR A 73 8.58 -0.48 5.47
N SER A 74 9.16 -0.28 4.29
CA SER A 74 8.61 -0.57 2.97
C SER A 74 8.91 -2.00 2.54
N ILE A 75 7.96 -2.69 1.92
CA ILE A 75 8.19 -4.01 1.32
C ILE A 75 8.53 -3.85 -0.17
N LEU A 76 9.57 -4.53 -0.64
CA LEU A 76 10.28 -4.18 -1.88
C LEU A 76 9.87 -4.95 -3.15
N ALA A 77 8.89 -5.85 -3.12
CA ALA A 77 8.38 -6.50 -4.33
C ALA A 77 7.00 -7.18 -4.12
N ASP A 78 6.26 -7.34 -5.21
CA ASP A 78 4.94 -7.99 -5.23
C ASP A 78 4.97 -9.48 -4.89
N GLU A 79 6.09 -10.16 -5.13
CA GLU A 79 6.30 -11.55 -4.76
C GLU A 79 6.21 -11.74 -3.24
N PHE A 80 6.73 -10.79 -2.45
CA PHE A 80 6.61 -10.83 -1.00
C PHE A 80 5.19 -10.53 -0.53
N VAL A 81 4.45 -9.69 -1.24
CA VAL A 81 3.02 -9.46 -0.96
C VAL A 81 2.23 -10.73 -1.21
N SER A 82 2.51 -11.44 -2.30
CA SER A 82 1.90 -12.75 -2.58
C SER A 82 2.20 -13.75 -1.46
N ALA A 83 3.45 -13.79 -1.01
CA ALA A 83 3.89 -14.63 0.09
C ALA A 83 3.16 -14.29 1.40
N ILE A 84 3.04 -13.01 1.74
CA ILE A 84 2.31 -12.54 2.93
C ILE A 84 0.85 -12.96 2.85
N LEU A 85 0.18 -12.72 1.72
CA LEU A 85 -1.23 -13.09 1.57
C LEU A 85 -1.45 -14.59 1.81
N ASP A 86 -0.62 -15.46 1.23
CA ASP A 86 -0.72 -16.92 1.43
C ASP A 86 -0.33 -17.36 2.86
N ASP A 87 0.86 -16.97 3.31
CA ASP A 87 1.41 -17.44 4.59
C ASP A 87 0.59 -16.91 5.78
N ASP A 88 0.08 -15.68 5.71
CA ASP A 88 -0.71 -15.03 6.77
C ASP A 88 -2.19 -15.43 6.70
N GLY A 89 -2.60 -16.16 5.67
CA GLY A 89 -3.91 -16.78 5.58
C GLY A 89 -4.99 -15.85 5.04
N TYR A 90 -4.60 -14.84 4.29
CA TYR A 90 -5.55 -14.05 3.52
C TYR A 90 -6.16 -14.91 2.41
N ARG A 91 -7.48 -14.84 2.27
CA ARG A 91 -8.22 -15.45 1.17
C ARG A 91 -8.93 -14.39 0.37
N ARG A 92 -9.05 -14.62 -0.94
CA ARG A 92 -9.85 -13.76 -1.82
C ARG A 92 -11.33 -13.87 -1.45
N VAL A 93 -12.04 -12.75 -1.49
CA VAL A 93 -13.50 -12.67 -1.36
C VAL A 93 -14.09 -11.88 -2.52
N GLU A 94 -15.38 -12.12 -2.77
CA GLU A 94 -16.14 -11.30 -3.69
C GLU A 94 -16.32 -9.88 -3.14
N GLU A 95 -16.46 -8.90 -4.04
CA GLU A 95 -16.60 -7.49 -3.67
C GLU A 95 -17.75 -7.25 -2.68
N ARG A 96 -18.89 -7.91 -2.89
CA ARG A 96 -20.06 -7.81 -2.01
C ARG A 96 -19.78 -8.29 -0.58
N ASP A 97 -18.89 -9.27 -0.44
CA ASP A 97 -18.58 -9.97 0.81
C ASP A 97 -17.42 -9.30 1.57
N ALA A 98 -16.66 -8.42 0.90
CA ALA A 98 -15.60 -7.60 1.50
C ALA A 98 -16.17 -6.67 2.57
N GLN A 99 -15.45 -6.51 3.69
CA GLN A 99 -15.85 -5.74 4.86
C GLN A 99 -14.78 -4.73 5.28
N VAL A 100 -15.15 -3.84 6.20
CA VAL A 100 -14.17 -3.00 6.91
C VAL A 100 -13.17 -3.92 7.64
N GLY A 101 -11.88 -3.61 7.48
CA GLY A 101 -10.76 -4.44 7.94
C GLY A 101 -10.16 -5.34 6.86
N ASP A 102 -10.88 -5.63 5.79
CA ASP A 102 -10.35 -6.38 4.65
C ASP A 102 -9.43 -5.49 3.79
N LEU A 103 -8.65 -6.12 2.92
CA LEU A 103 -7.73 -5.45 2.00
C LEU A 103 -8.35 -5.33 0.62
N ALA A 104 -8.13 -4.19 -0.02
CA ALA A 104 -8.31 -4.00 -1.45
C ALA A 104 -6.95 -3.90 -2.14
N VAL A 105 -6.71 -4.75 -3.11
CA VAL A 105 -5.46 -4.83 -3.88
C VAL A 105 -5.74 -4.36 -5.30
N TYR A 106 -5.04 -3.31 -5.71
CA TYR A 106 -5.06 -2.81 -7.08
C TYR A 106 -4.06 -3.61 -7.90
N SER A 107 -4.51 -4.14 -9.03
CA SER A 107 -3.64 -4.81 -9.99
C SER A 107 -3.91 -4.28 -11.40
N ASP A 108 -2.87 -4.16 -12.23
CA ASP A 108 -3.01 -3.97 -13.66
C ASP A 108 -2.80 -5.31 -14.37
N THR A 109 -3.69 -5.61 -15.32
CA THR A 109 -3.70 -6.89 -16.04
C THR A 109 -2.41 -7.20 -16.82
N ARG A 110 -1.55 -6.20 -17.05
CA ARG A 110 -0.31 -6.35 -17.83
C ARG A 110 0.93 -6.41 -16.96
N CYS A 111 0.95 -5.72 -15.81
CA CYS A 111 2.16 -5.58 -15.00
C CYS A 111 2.04 -6.06 -13.55
N GLY A 112 0.87 -6.56 -13.12
CA GLY A 112 0.71 -7.20 -11.81
C GLY A 112 0.15 -6.27 -10.74
N ARG A 113 0.53 -6.49 -9.48
CA ARG A 113 -0.01 -5.71 -8.34
C ARG A 113 0.64 -4.34 -8.32
N LEU A 114 -0.16 -3.34 -8.01
CA LEU A 114 0.29 -1.96 -8.00
C LEU A 114 0.24 -1.37 -6.60
N HIS A 115 -0.76 -1.76 -5.81
CA HIS A 115 -1.06 -1.07 -4.56
C HIS A 115 -2.00 -1.85 -3.65
N VAL A 116 -1.97 -1.52 -2.36
CA VAL A 116 -2.88 -2.07 -1.36
C VAL A 116 -3.49 -0.94 -0.53
N ALA A 117 -4.78 -1.10 -0.23
CA ALA A 117 -5.52 -0.25 0.69
C ALA A 117 -6.21 -1.11 1.75
N LEU A 118 -6.23 -0.63 2.99
CA LEU A 118 -7.05 -1.21 4.06
C LEU A 118 -8.46 -0.60 3.96
N ILE A 119 -9.50 -1.42 3.84
CA ILE A 119 -10.88 -0.92 3.81
C ILE A 119 -11.22 -0.41 5.21
N VAL A 120 -11.48 0.90 5.31
CA VAL A 120 -11.81 1.56 6.59
C VAL A 120 -13.28 2.01 6.66
N GLN A 121 -13.98 2.04 5.52
CA GLN A 121 -15.38 2.39 5.45
C GLN A 121 -16.04 1.65 4.29
N LYS A 122 -17.28 1.19 4.52
CA LYS A 122 -18.16 0.56 3.53
C LYS A 122 -19.51 1.24 3.60
N GLU A 123 -19.98 1.72 2.46
CA GLU A 123 -21.30 2.28 2.26
C GLU A 123 -22.05 1.47 1.20
N TRP A 124 -23.37 1.63 1.13
CA TRP A 124 -24.20 1.00 0.12
C TRP A 124 -24.92 2.06 -0.70
N VAL A 125 -24.80 1.97 -2.02
CA VAL A 125 -25.57 2.77 -2.97
C VAL A 125 -26.44 1.81 -3.77
N GLY A 126 -27.69 1.63 -3.32
CA GLY A 126 -28.53 0.52 -3.77
C GLY A 126 -27.93 -0.81 -3.35
N GLU A 127 -27.72 -1.71 -4.32
CA GLU A 127 -27.09 -3.02 -4.11
C GLU A 127 -25.57 -3.01 -4.33
N THR A 128 -24.99 -1.86 -4.67
CA THR A 128 -23.56 -1.74 -4.96
C THR A 128 -22.82 -1.23 -3.73
N PRO A 129 -21.82 -1.98 -3.20
CA PRO A 129 -20.98 -1.48 -2.14
C PRO A 129 -20.06 -0.37 -2.65
N VAL A 130 -19.86 0.67 -1.84
CA VAL A 130 -18.89 1.74 -2.06
C VAL A 130 -17.89 1.70 -0.92
N PHE A 131 -16.63 1.44 -1.25
CA PHE A 131 -15.57 1.31 -0.27
C PHE A 131 -14.70 2.56 -0.23
N PHE A 132 -14.26 2.92 0.98
CA PHE A 132 -13.14 3.84 1.17
C PHE A 132 -11.98 3.09 1.80
N GLY A 133 -10.82 3.20 1.15
CA GLY A 133 -9.57 2.63 1.59
C GLY A 133 -8.69 3.68 2.25
N LEU A 134 -8.03 3.29 3.34
CA LEU A 134 -6.84 3.96 3.83
C LEU A 134 -5.64 3.40 3.09
N SER A 135 -4.85 4.26 2.45
CA SER A 135 -3.67 3.83 1.71
C SER A 135 -2.58 4.91 1.64
N LYS A 136 -1.42 4.53 1.10
CA LYS A 136 -0.27 5.41 0.84
C LYS A 136 0.32 5.09 -0.54
N TRP A 137 0.22 6.01 -1.49
CA TRP A 137 0.48 5.72 -2.92
C TRP A 137 1.92 5.40 -3.28
N ASP A 138 2.89 6.00 -2.59
CA ASP A 138 4.32 5.69 -2.75
C ASP A 138 5.05 5.91 -1.42
N SER A 139 6.33 5.54 -1.34
CA SER A 139 7.13 5.69 -0.11
C SER A 139 7.25 7.14 0.39
N THR A 140 7.00 8.13 -0.47
CA THR A 140 7.17 9.55 -0.18
C THR A 140 5.87 10.29 0.12
N SER A 141 4.72 9.65 -0.09
CA SER A 141 3.39 10.23 0.08
C SER A 141 2.93 10.20 1.54
N GLY A 142 1.85 10.92 1.83
CA GLY A 142 1.12 10.77 3.08
C GLY A 142 0.17 9.58 3.07
N GLU A 143 -0.64 9.47 4.12
CA GLU A 143 -1.76 8.53 4.15
C GLU A 143 -3.06 9.27 3.87
N ASP A 144 -3.86 8.74 2.97
CA ASP A 144 -5.17 9.28 2.62
C ASP A 144 -6.25 8.22 2.76
N ILE A 145 -7.43 8.66 3.16
CA ILE A 145 -8.67 7.89 3.03
C ILE A 145 -9.38 8.36 1.77
N HIS A 146 -9.58 7.47 0.81
CA HIS A 146 -10.18 7.78 -0.47
C HIS A 146 -11.15 6.69 -0.92
N ARG A 147 -12.09 7.03 -1.79
CA ARG A 147 -12.95 6.02 -2.43
C ARG A 147 -12.06 5.11 -3.26
N LEU A 148 -12.25 3.78 -3.21
CA LEU A 148 -11.34 2.88 -3.92
C LEU A 148 -11.32 3.11 -5.44
N SER A 149 -12.44 3.58 -6.00
CA SER A 149 -12.54 3.95 -7.42
C SER A 149 -11.87 5.29 -7.76
N ASP A 150 -11.54 6.13 -6.77
CA ASP A 150 -10.84 7.40 -6.94
C ASP A 150 -9.33 7.21 -6.69
N HIS A 151 -8.58 6.94 -7.75
CA HIS A 151 -7.18 6.50 -7.69
C HIS A 151 -6.32 7.11 -8.80
N VAL A 152 -4.98 7.04 -8.65
CA VAL A 152 -4.02 7.75 -9.50
C VAL A 152 -3.89 7.22 -10.93
N TRP A 153 -4.31 5.99 -11.19
CA TRP A 153 -4.24 5.35 -12.51
C TRP A 153 -5.50 5.54 -13.37
N GLN A 154 -6.32 6.56 -13.09
CA GLN A 154 -7.48 6.86 -13.94
C GLN A 154 -7.10 7.45 -15.30
N ASP A 155 -5.93 8.10 -15.37
CA ASP A 155 -5.42 8.70 -16.59
C ASP A 155 -4.41 7.75 -17.26
N GLY A 156 -4.72 7.29 -18.48
CA GLY A 156 -3.83 6.48 -19.32
C GLY A 156 -4.36 5.08 -19.64
N ASP A 157 -3.50 4.24 -20.21
CA ASP A 157 -3.87 2.90 -20.70
C ASP A 157 -3.93 1.83 -19.59
N TRP A 158 -4.15 2.21 -18.33
CA TRP A 158 -4.16 1.28 -17.20
C TRP A 158 -5.44 0.44 -17.16
N GLN A 159 -5.31 -0.86 -16.93
CA GLN A 159 -6.43 -1.78 -16.78
C GLN A 159 -6.50 -2.26 -15.34
N ILE A 160 -6.96 -1.36 -14.47
CA ILE A 160 -6.99 -1.59 -13.03
C ILE A 160 -8.15 -2.52 -12.66
N VAL A 161 -7.80 -3.57 -11.94
CA VAL A 161 -8.73 -4.51 -11.31
C VAL A 161 -8.53 -4.43 -9.80
N LEU A 162 -9.63 -4.38 -9.07
CA LEU A 162 -9.64 -4.47 -7.61
C LEU A 162 -9.92 -5.91 -7.19
N GLU A 163 -9.04 -6.44 -6.36
CA GLU A 163 -9.21 -7.73 -5.69
C GLU A 163 -9.35 -7.52 -4.19
N TYR A 164 -10.22 -8.29 -3.55
CA TYR A 164 -10.50 -8.15 -2.12
C TYR A 164 -10.01 -9.36 -1.35
N TYR A 165 -9.30 -9.13 -0.24
CA TYR A 165 -8.68 -10.18 0.57
C TYR A 165 -9.05 -10.01 2.04
N THR A 166 -9.32 -11.13 2.72
CA THR A 166 -9.66 -11.16 4.15
C THR A 166 -8.85 -12.22 4.87
N ASP A 167 -8.42 -11.93 6.09
CA ASP A 167 -7.84 -12.90 7.04
C ASP A 167 -8.88 -13.36 8.09
N ARG A 168 -10.14 -12.92 7.95
CA ARG A 168 -11.23 -13.30 8.84
C ARG A 168 -11.46 -14.81 8.80
N THR A 169 -11.64 -15.39 9.99
CA THR A 169 -12.09 -16.78 10.13
C THR A 169 -13.44 -16.97 9.42
N PRO A 170 -13.62 -18.04 8.63
CA PRO A 170 -14.89 -18.35 7.96
C PRO A 170 -16.08 -18.48 8.92
#